data_AF-A0A960N535-F1
#
_entry.id   AF-A0A960N535-F1
#
_cell.length_a   1.000
_cell.length_b   1.000
_cell.length_c   1.000
_cell.angle_alpha   90.00
_cell.angle_beta   90.00
_cell.angle_gamma   90.00
#
_symmetry.space_group_name_H-M   'P 1'
#
loop_
_entity.id
_entity.type
_entity.pdbx_description
1 polymer ?
#
loop_
_entity_poly.entity_id
_entity_poly.type
_entity_poly.pdbx_seq_one_letter_code
_entity_poly.pdbx_strand_id
1 'polypeptide(L)'
;NRIAKNPGLYDDLSEKHQDLVREGKVVEGMSNDAVFLAWGRPDEVRQGSREGRSLETWVYYGTESVPVQTVGIGIGYGYGYGRCGPGPIYDYDYGYDVAYRDYVAATVEFERGKVVSWQRNRR
;
A
#
# COMPACT_ATOMS: atom_id res chain seq x y z
N ASN A 1 -8.84 -17.07 -7.52
CA ASN A 1 -8.95 -17.82 -6.25
C ASN A 1 -7.60 -18.38 -5.84
N ARG A 2 -7.04 -17.91 -4.72
CA ARG A 2 -5.72 -18.32 -4.20
C ARG A 2 -5.79 -19.72 -3.55
N ILE A 3 -6.88 -19.99 -2.84
CA ILE A 3 -7.22 -21.30 -2.26
C ILE A 3 -7.23 -22.40 -3.33
N ALA A 4 -7.81 -22.12 -4.51
CA ALA A 4 -7.87 -23.08 -5.62
C ALA A 4 -6.50 -23.37 -6.26
N LYS A 5 -5.48 -22.53 -6.04
CA LYS A 5 -4.13 -22.76 -6.58
C LYS A 5 -3.27 -23.61 -5.65
N ASN A 6 -3.56 -23.62 -4.34
CA ASN A 6 -2.81 -24.36 -3.32
C ASN A 6 -3.78 -25.11 -2.37
N PRO A 7 -4.46 -26.17 -2.84
CA PRO A 7 -5.43 -26.89 -2.01
C PRO A 7 -4.77 -27.58 -0.79
N GLY A 8 -3.58 -28.16 -0.95
CA GLY A 8 -2.88 -28.84 0.17
C GLY A 8 -2.53 -27.92 1.34
N LEU A 9 -2.16 -26.65 1.07
CA LEU A 9 -1.89 -25.67 2.12
C LEU A 9 -3.16 -25.23 2.85
N TYR A 10 -4.31 -25.33 2.19
CA TYR A 10 -5.59 -25.00 2.80
C TYR A 10 -6.11 -26.17 3.65
N ASP A 11 -5.93 -27.40 3.18
CA ASP A 11 -6.34 -28.62 3.89
C ASP A 11 -5.50 -28.88 5.14
N ASP A 12 -4.24 -28.44 5.17
CA ASP A 12 -3.36 -28.52 6.36
C ASP A 12 -3.75 -27.50 7.47
N LEU A 13 -4.62 -26.53 7.18
CA LEU A 13 -5.10 -25.57 8.16
C LEU A 13 -6.24 -26.15 9.01
N SER A 14 -6.30 -25.74 10.28
CA SER A 14 -7.48 -26.03 11.11
C SER A 14 -8.74 -25.37 10.52
N GLU A 15 -9.90 -25.99 10.72
CA GLU A 15 -11.20 -25.45 10.25
C GLU A 15 -11.40 -23.97 10.63
N LYS A 16 -10.99 -23.60 11.86
CA LYS A 16 -11.04 -22.20 12.33
C LYS A 16 -10.17 -21.26 11.48
N HIS A 17 -8.96 -21.69 11.10
CA HIS A 17 -8.10 -20.88 10.23
C HIS A 17 -8.61 -20.86 8.79
N GLN A 18 -9.19 -21.96 8.31
CA GLN A 18 -9.80 -22.06 6.99
C GLN A 18 -10.95 -21.05 6.80
N ASP A 19 -11.81 -20.89 7.80
CA ASP A 19 -12.91 -19.91 7.75
C ASP A 19 -12.38 -18.47 7.79
N LEU A 20 -11.41 -18.17 8.66
CA LEU A 20 -10.78 -16.85 8.70
C LEU A 20 -10.10 -16.48 7.38
N VAL A 21 -9.43 -17.44 6.74
CA VAL A 21 -8.83 -17.26 5.42
C VAL A 21 -9.89 -16.97 4.35
N ARG A 22 -11.04 -17.66 4.38
CA ARG A 22 -12.17 -17.35 3.48
C ARG A 22 -12.71 -15.94 3.69
N GLU A 23 -12.72 -15.46 4.94
CA GLU A 23 -13.12 -14.09 5.28
C GLU A 23 -12.03 -13.04 5.01
N GLY A 24 -10.81 -13.45 4.61
CA GLY A 24 -9.68 -12.53 4.41
C GLY A 24 -9.15 -11.93 5.72
N LYS A 25 -9.38 -12.61 6.85
CA LYS A 25 -8.91 -12.20 8.18
C LYS A 25 -7.64 -12.96 8.55
N VAL A 26 -6.73 -12.25 9.20
CA VAL A 26 -5.50 -12.81 9.77
C VAL A 26 -5.56 -12.64 11.28
N VAL A 27 -5.15 -13.68 12.01
CA VAL A 27 -5.06 -13.67 13.47
C VAL A 27 -3.70 -14.21 13.91
N GLU A 28 -3.33 -13.90 15.14
CA GLU A 28 -2.10 -14.43 15.77
C GLU A 28 -2.14 -15.97 15.83
N GLY A 29 -0.98 -16.58 15.66
CA GLY A 29 -0.80 -18.04 15.63
C GLY A 29 -1.02 -18.70 14.26
N MET A 30 -1.50 -17.96 13.25
CA MET A 30 -1.56 -18.44 11.87
C MET A 30 -0.17 -18.69 11.27
N SER A 31 -0.06 -19.64 10.32
CA SER A 31 1.17 -19.87 9.56
C SER A 31 1.33 -18.85 8.42
N ASN A 32 2.55 -18.71 7.89
CA ASN A 32 2.82 -17.90 6.70
C ASN A 32 1.89 -18.28 5.54
N ASP A 33 1.63 -19.58 5.35
CA ASP A 33 0.76 -20.08 4.28
C ASP A 33 -0.70 -19.65 4.47
N ALA A 34 -1.21 -19.65 5.71
CA ALA A 34 -2.55 -19.16 6.01
C ALA A 34 -2.68 -17.67 5.64
N VAL A 35 -1.69 -16.87 6.00
CA VAL A 35 -1.65 -15.44 5.67
C VAL A 35 -1.54 -15.22 4.16
N PHE A 36 -0.72 -16.01 3.48
CA PHE A 36 -0.60 -15.96 2.03
C PHE A 36 -1.92 -16.31 1.32
N LEU A 37 -2.67 -17.29 1.83
CA LEU A 37 -3.98 -17.63 1.30
C LEU A 37 -5.00 -16.51 1.54
N ALA A 38 -4.98 -15.87 2.72
CA ALA A 38 -5.88 -14.78 3.08
C ALA A 38 -5.57 -13.48 2.32
N TRP A 39 -4.34 -12.97 2.41
CA TRP A 39 -3.95 -11.64 1.94
C TRP A 39 -3.17 -11.65 0.62
N GLY A 40 -2.53 -12.77 0.29
CA GLY A 40 -1.81 -12.95 -0.97
C GLY A 40 -0.31 -12.82 -0.79
N ARG A 41 0.38 -12.55 -1.90
CA ARG A 41 1.81 -12.30 -1.89
C ARG A 41 2.07 -10.92 -1.27
N PRO A 42 2.99 -10.80 -0.29
CA PRO A 42 3.40 -9.51 0.22
C PRO A 42 4.18 -8.71 -0.84
N ASP A 43 4.11 -7.39 -0.76
CA ASP A 43 4.89 -6.50 -1.62
C ASP A 43 6.35 -6.44 -1.17
N GLU A 44 6.58 -6.53 0.13
CA GLU A 44 7.91 -6.54 0.72
C GLU A 44 8.00 -7.55 1.88
N VAL A 45 9.13 -8.27 1.94
CA VAL A 45 9.48 -9.17 3.04
C VAL A 45 10.76 -8.67 3.66
N ARG A 46 10.71 -8.36 4.95
CA ARG A 46 11.86 -7.94 5.76
C ARG A 46 12.26 -9.05 6.71
N GLN A 47 13.56 -9.30 6.82
CA GLN A 47 14.11 -10.18 7.83
C GLN A 47 14.82 -9.33 8.88
N GLY A 48 14.59 -9.65 10.14
CA GLY A 48 15.15 -8.95 11.28
C GLY A 48 15.44 -9.90 12.43
N SER A 49 15.93 -9.32 13.51
CA SER A 49 16.09 -10.00 14.79
C SER A 49 15.51 -9.14 15.89
N ARG A 50 14.67 -9.72 16.74
CA ARG A 50 14.12 -9.07 17.93
C ARG A 50 14.49 -9.91 19.13
N GLU A 51 15.20 -9.31 20.08
CA GLU A 51 15.64 -9.99 21.31
C GLU A 51 16.40 -11.31 21.03
N GLY A 52 17.20 -11.34 19.96
CA GLY A 52 17.98 -12.52 19.56
C GLY A 52 17.19 -13.59 18.81
N ARG A 53 15.92 -13.35 18.47
CA ARG A 53 15.05 -14.26 17.72
C ARG A 53 14.84 -13.74 16.30
N SER A 54 14.90 -14.63 15.32
CA SER A 54 14.61 -14.27 13.92
C SER A 54 13.15 -13.84 13.78
N LEU A 55 12.97 -12.65 13.23
CA LEU A 55 11.67 -12.05 12.96
C LEU A 55 11.56 -11.84 11.44
N GLU A 56 10.45 -12.26 10.87
CA GLU A 56 10.13 -12.02 9.47
C GLU A 56 8.91 -11.11 9.41
N THR A 57 8.98 -10.00 8.67
CA THR A 57 7.92 -9.01 8.59
C THR A 57 7.47 -8.86 7.14
N TRP A 58 6.20 -9.12 6.89
CA TRP A 58 5.59 -8.93 5.58
C TRP A 58 4.85 -7.60 5.55
N VAL A 59 5.11 -6.79 4.53
CA VAL A 59 4.51 -5.47 4.36
C VAL A 59 3.69 -5.47 3.07
N TYR A 60 2.50 -4.91 3.17
CA TYR A 60 1.55 -4.73 2.08
C TYR A 60 1.34 -3.24 1.85
N TYR A 61 1.60 -2.78 0.63
CA TYR A 61 1.44 -1.38 0.25
C TYR A 61 0.05 -1.15 -0.37
N GLY A 62 -0.53 0.00 -0.06
CA GLY A 62 -1.69 0.53 -0.74
C GLY A 62 -1.31 1.83 -1.45
N THR A 63 -1.93 2.09 -2.60
CA THR A 63 -1.76 3.35 -3.31
C THR A 63 -3.02 4.20 -3.10
N GLU A 64 -2.83 5.45 -2.69
CA GLU A 64 -3.92 6.43 -2.67
C GLU A 64 -3.69 7.53 -3.70
N SER A 65 -4.77 7.95 -4.37
CA SER A 65 -4.80 9.14 -5.21
C SER A 65 -5.02 10.38 -4.32
N VAL A 66 -4.03 11.26 -4.27
CA VAL A 66 -4.11 12.56 -3.60
C VAL A 66 -4.28 13.64 -4.66
N PRO A 67 -5.37 14.43 -4.64
CA PRO A 67 -5.52 15.55 -5.55
C PRO A 67 -4.48 16.62 -5.19
N VAL A 68 -3.70 17.05 -6.19
CA VAL A 68 -2.71 18.12 -6.05
C VAL A 68 -3.17 19.29 -6.90
N GLN A 69 -3.20 20.48 -6.29
CA GLN A 69 -3.40 21.73 -7.01
C GLN A 69 -2.03 22.31 -7.35
N THR A 70 -1.74 22.45 -8.64
CA THR A 70 -0.51 23.06 -9.12
C THR A 70 -0.82 24.46 -9.62
N VAL A 71 -0.10 25.44 -9.11
CA VAL A 71 -0.15 26.83 -9.59
C VAL A 71 1.10 27.09 -10.42
N GLY A 72 0.91 27.28 -11.72
CA GLY A 72 1.97 27.68 -12.64
C GLY A 72 2.01 29.20 -12.79
N ILE A 73 3.17 29.81 -12.52
CA ILE A 73 3.41 31.23 -12.84
C ILE A 73 4.17 31.28 -14.17
N GLY A 74 3.49 31.69 -15.24
CA GLY A 74 4.09 31.88 -16.55
C GLY A 74 4.50 33.34 -16.77
N ILE A 75 5.73 33.57 -17.20
CA ILE A 75 6.17 34.85 -17.77
C ILE A 75 6.14 34.74 -19.30
N GLY A 76 5.09 35.28 -19.90
CA GLY A 76 4.91 35.32 -21.35
C GLY A 76 5.34 36.67 -21.92
N TYR A 77 6.09 36.66 -23.03
CA TYR A 77 6.30 37.85 -23.86
C TYR A 77 5.19 37.90 -24.91
N GLY A 78 4.10 38.61 -24.60
CA GLY A 78 2.94 38.76 -25.48
C GLY A 78 2.79 40.20 -25.96
N TYR A 79 2.61 40.39 -27.27
CA TYR A 79 2.17 41.67 -27.86
C TYR A 79 0.64 41.79 -27.70
N GLY A 80 0.19 42.27 -26.54
CA GLY A 80 -1.23 42.50 -26.27
C GLY A 80 -1.72 43.84 -26.83
N TYR A 81 -2.87 43.83 -27.53
CA TYR A 81 -3.62 45.03 -27.94
C TYR A 81 -4.31 45.67 -26.72
N GLY A 82 -3.51 46.18 -25.79
CA GLY A 82 -3.90 46.95 -24.63
C GLY A 82 -3.05 48.21 -24.56
N ARG A 83 -3.64 49.30 -24.08
CA ARG A 83 -3.18 50.69 -24.23
C ARG A 83 -1.94 51.05 -23.41
N CYS A 84 -0.91 50.20 -23.36
CA CYS A 84 0.38 50.44 -22.69
C CYS A 84 1.44 49.38 -23.08
N GLY A 85 2.18 49.61 -24.17
CA GLY A 85 3.55 49.11 -24.45
C GLY A 85 3.87 47.59 -24.42
N PRO A 86 4.97 47.15 -25.05
CA PRO A 86 5.45 45.78 -24.89
C PRO A 86 6.08 45.63 -23.49
N GLY A 87 5.42 44.88 -22.63
CA GLY A 87 5.88 44.54 -21.28
C GLY A 87 5.59 43.07 -20.95
N PRO A 88 6.28 42.48 -19.97
CA PRO A 88 6.02 41.09 -19.57
C PRO A 88 4.58 40.95 -19.08
N ILE A 89 3.86 39.96 -19.63
CA ILE A 89 2.53 39.59 -19.16
C ILE A 89 2.72 38.42 -18.19
N TYR A 90 2.23 38.60 -16.97
CA TYR A 90 2.16 37.54 -15.98
C TYR A 90 0.87 36.78 -16.21
N ASP A 91 0.98 35.49 -16.51
CA ASP A 91 -0.15 34.58 -16.64
C ASP A 91 -0.13 33.57 -15.49
N TYR A 92 -1.33 33.21 -15.01
CA TYR A 92 -1.53 32.31 -13.89
C TYR A 92 -2.34 31.10 -14.37
N ASP A 93 -1.70 29.95 -14.41
CA ASP A 93 -2.35 28.69 -14.79
C ASP A 93 -2.66 27.86 -13.54
N TYR A 94 -3.90 27.39 -13.43
CA TYR A 94 -4.37 26.52 -12.36
C TYR A 94 -4.62 25.12 -12.91
N GLY A 95 -3.74 24.19 -12.56
CA GLY A 95 -3.85 22.78 -12.92
C GLY A 95 -4.33 21.93 -11.74
N TYR A 96 -5.25 21.00 -12.01
CA TYR A 96 -5.56 19.90 -11.09
C TYR A 96 -4.82 18.66 -11.57
N ASP A 97 -3.96 18.11 -10.72
CA ASP A 97 -3.22 16.88 -10.97
C ASP A 97 -3.57 15.83 -9.90
N VAL A 98 -3.33 14.56 -10.18
CA VAL A 98 -3.53 13.46 -9.25
C VAL A 98 -2.17 12.85 -8.94
N ALA A 99 -1.64 13.13 -7.75
CA ALA A 99 -0.43 12.45 -7.27
C ALA A 99 -0.81 11.13 -6.61
N TYR A 100 0.04 10.13 -6.77
CA TYR A 100 -0.11 8.83 -6.11
C TYR A 100 0.88 8.74 -4.95
N ARG A 101 0.39 8.40 -3.76
CA ARG A 101 1.23 8.17 -2.58
C ARG A 101 1.06 6.74 -2.11
N ASP A 102 2.18 6.03 -2.03
CA ASP A 102 2.23 4.70 -1.44
C ASP A 102 2.25 4.81 0.09
N TYR A 103 1.42 4.00 0.74
CA TYR A 103 1.36 3.89 2.19
C TYR A 103 1.32 2.41 2.63
N VAL A 104 1.75 2.14 3.85
CA VAL A 104 1.65 0.79 4.43
C VAL A 104 0.19 0.51 4.77
N ALA A 105 -0.45 -0.37 3.99
CA ALA A 105 -1.84 -0.77 4.21
C ALA A 105 -1.95 -1.82 5.32
N ALA A 106 -1.03 -2.78 5.33
CA ALA A 106 -0.97 -3.80 6.37
C ALA A 106 0.45 -4.32 6.58
N THR A 107 0.72 -4.80 7.79
CA THR A 107 1.99 -5.41 8.18
C THR A 107 1.70 -6.67 9.00
N VAL A 108 2.45 -7.73 8.76
CA VAL A 108 2.37 -8.97 9.55
C VAL A 108 3.77 -9.34 10.01
N GLU A 109 3.93 -9.62 11.30
CA GLU A 109 5.17 -10.09 11.90
C GLU A 109 5.06 -11.56 12.23
N PHE A 110 6.09 -12.29 11.86
CA PHE A 110 6.23 -13.72 12.04
C PHE A 110 7.47 -14.05 12.87
N GLU A 111 7.29 -14.95 13.83
CA GLU A 111 8.37 -15.55 14.60
C GLU A 111 8.22 -17.07 14.49
N ARG A 112 9.29 -17.75 14.07
CA ARG A 112 9.28 -19.22 13.85
C ARG A 112 8.14 -19.69 12.92
N GLY A 113 7.82 -18.88 11.90
CA GLY A 113 6.79 -19.19 10.89
C GLY A 113 5.35 -19.05 11.36
N LYS A 114 5.11 -18.39 12.51
CA LYS A 114 3.78 -18.10 13.03
C LYS A 114 3.58 -16.60 13.23
N VAL A 115 2.38 -16.10 12.95
CA VAL A 115 1.99 -14.70 13.18
C VAL A 115 2.07 -14.40 14.67
N VAL A 116 2.88 -13.42 15.04
CA VAL A 116 2.97 -12.90 16.41
C VAL A 116 2.22 -11.59 16.56
N SER A 117 2.22 -10.78 15.50
CA SER A 117 1.59 -9.47 15.49
C SER A 117 1.14 -9.16 14.08
N TRP A 118 0.03 -8.46 13.94
CA TRP A 118 -0.41 -7.92 12.66
C TRP A 118 -1.04 -6.56 12.86
N GLN A 119 -0.87 -5.70 11.87
CA GLN A 119 -1.41 -4.36 11.84
C GLN A 119 -2.08 -4.14 10.49
N ARG A 120 -3.25 -3.53 10.49
CA ARG A 120 -3.94 -3.13 9.26
C ARG A 120 -4.54 -1.75 9.46
N ASN A 121 -4.22 -0.83 8.56
CA ASN A 121 -4.84 0.49 8.59
C ASN A 121 -6.32 0.35 8.23
N ARG A 122 -7.19 0.76 9.16
CA ARG A 122 -8.63 0.82 8.96
C ARG A 122 -8.97 2.18 8.37
N ARG A 123 -9.50 2.19 7.15
CA ARG A 123 -10.17 3.35 6.57
C ARG A 123 -11.65 3.33 6.94
#